data_AF-E4NEY3-F1
#
_entry.id   AF-E4NEY3-F1
#
_cell.length_a   1.000
_cell.length_b   1.000
_cell.length_c   1.000
_cell.angle_alpha   90.00
_cell.angle_beta   90.00
_cell.angle_gamma   90.00
#
_symmetry.space_group_name_H-M   'P 1'
#
loop_
_entity.id
_entity.type
_entity.pdbx_description
1 polymer ?
#
loop_
_entity_poly.entity_id
_entity_poly.type
_entity_poly.pdbx_seq_one_letter_code
_entity_poly.pdbx_strand_id
1 'polypeptide(L)'
;MTVLALPLTDEHLPLWPTAPTTGRFYTGRRKENRPESLPSWRLSDTTAETASAVALVLGGLPTLDDGQADLVTRSAVLPVVLDSPAAVSTELRLWGPKGLVHHCDGTLFLSPSDLRGMPCGCPVSAGERSALAKRLQAPQPETTVSFRLAGHPELGRFEFRSPSRLFADSAAEVRSRLVGATGDTICRLALELVTVLVSGGAELSFRAPRLAID
;
A
#
# COMPACT_ATOMS: atom_id res chain seq x y z
N MET A 1 52.00 -2.81 6.78
CA MET A 1 50.82 -3.31 6.04
C MET A 1 49.63 -2.45 6.45
N THR A 2 49.28 -1.48 5.60
CA THR A 2 48.19 -0.53 5.86
C THR A 2 46.96 -1.05 5.13
N VAL A 3 45.92 -1.42 5.88
CA VAL A 3 44.62 -1.80 5.30
C VAL A 3 43.88 -0.50 5.01
N LEU A 4 43.78 -0.16 3.73
CA LEU A 4 42.93 0.92 3.24
C LEU A 4 41.47 0.49 3.42
N ALA A 5 40.74 1.19 4.27
CA ALA A 5 39.30 1.09 4.36
C ALA A 5 38.69 1.61 3.05
N LEU A 6 38.02 0.72 2.30
CA LEU A 6 37.17 1.11 1.19
C LEU A 6 35.99 1.93 1.75
N PRO A 7 35.64 3.08 1.16
CA PRO A 7 34.46 3.82 1.56
C PRO A 7 33.22 2.95 1.26
N LEU A 8 32.37 2.79 2.28
CA LEU A 8 31.03 2.25 2.14
C LEU A 8 30.29 3.11 1.11
N THR A 9 30.06 2.56 -0.09
CA THR A 9 29.21 3.19 -1.07
C THR A 9 27.79 3.19 -0.55
N ASP A 10 27.26 4.39 -0.40
CA ASP A 10 25.89 4.73 -0.02
C ASP A 10 24.90 4.25 -1.10
N GLU A 11 24.66 2.94 -1.19
CA GLU A 11 23.71 2.31 -2.13
C GLU A 11 22.26 2.33 -1.62
N HIS A 12 21.88 3.22 -0.70
CA HIS A 12 20.51 3.28 -0.14
C HIS A 12 19.85 4.66 -0.23
N LEU A 13 20.26 5.49 -1.19
CA LEU A 13 19.40 6.54 -1.69
C LEU A 13 18.39 5.92 -2.66
N PRO A 14 17.07 6.22 -2.57
CA PRO A 14 16.16 5.83 -3.63
C PRO A 14 16.59 6.57 -4.90
N LEU A 15 17.26 5.84 -5.79
CA LEU A 15 17.51 6.31 -7.14
C LEU A 15 16.15 6.43 -7.83
N TRP A 16 15.99 7.53 -8.57
CA TRP A 16 14.84 7.96 -9.37
C TRP A 16 13.75 8.78 -8.64
N PRO A 17 13.40 9.98 -9.14
CA PRO A 17 12.09 10.53 -8.85
C PRO A 17 11.07 9.59 -9.48
N THR A 18 10.37 8.80 -8.67
CA THR A 18 9.14 8.16 -9.11
C THR A 18 8.21 9.26 -9.61
N ALA A 19 7.75 9.14 -10.86
CA ALA A 19 6.81 10.10 -11.44
C ALA A 19 5.68 10.39 -10.43
N PRO A 20 5.27 11.66 -10.28
CA PRO A 20 4.28 12.05 -9.28
C PRO A 20 3.00 11.23 -9.45
N THR A 21 2.43 10.81 -8.32
CA THR A 21 1.17 10.06 -8.29
C THR A 21 0.04 10.92 -8.85
N THR A 22 -0.67 10.41 -9.85
CA THR A 22 -1.80 11.06 -10.53
C THR A 22 -3.12 10.90 -9.76
N GLY A 23 -3.20 9.90 -8.87
CA GLY A 23 -4.32 9.74 -7.95
C GLY A 23 -4.13 8.56 -7.00
N ARG A 24 -4.95 8.49 -5.96
CA ARG A 24 -4.88 7.43 -4.94
C ARG A 24 -6.17 6.65 -4.87
N PHE A 25 -6.02 5.33 -4.82
CA PHE A 25 -7.13 4.42 -4.60
C PHE A 25 -7.33 4.14 -3.11
N TYR A 26 -8.57 3.90 -2.73
CA TYR A 26 -9.03 3.68 -1.36
C TYR A 26 -10.10 2.59 -1.34
N THR A 27 -10.15 1.81 -0.25
CA THR A 27 -11.15 0.73 -0.04
C THR A 27 -12.41 1.22 0.68
N GLY A 28 -12.49 2.51 0.99
CA GLY A 28 -13.52 3.08 1.85
C GLY A 28 -13.57 4.59 1.78
N ARG A 29 -14.46 5.18 2.58
CA ARG A 29 -14.58 6.63 2.78
C ARG A 29 -15.01 6.95 4.20
N ARG A 30 -15.02 8.24 4.54
CA ARG A 30 -15.74 8.74 5.72
C ARG A 30 -17.07 9.31 5.25
N LYS A 31 -18.17 8.85 5.85
CA LYS A 31 -19.51 9.39 5.65
C LYS A 31 -20.07 9.76 7.01
N GLU A 32 -20.49 11.01 7.18
CA GLU A 32 -21.04 11.52 8.46
C GLU A 32 -20.12 11.21 9.66
N ASN A 33 -18.81 11.45 9.48
CA ASN A 33 -17.77 11.18 10.47
C ASN A 33 -17.60 9.68 10.85
N ARG A 34 -18.20 8.75 10.11
CA ARG A 34 -18.05 7.31 10.31
C ARG A 34 -17.27 6.67 9.15
N PRO A 35 -16.38 5.70 9.43
CA PRO A 35 -15.73 4.92 8.37
C PRO A 35 -16.77 4.03 7.69
N GLU A 36 -16.79 4.06 6.37
CA GLU A 36 -17.63 3.23 5.50
C GLU A 36 -16.72 2.43 4.58
N SER A 37 -16.82 1.10 4.64
CA SER A 37 -16.17 0.20 3.68
C SER A 37 -16.98 0.18 2.39
N LEU A 38 -16.30 0.34 1.25
CA LEU A 38 -16.95 0.35 -0.06
C LEU A 38 -16.81 -1.04 -0.73
N PRO A 39 -17.81 -1.47 -1.52
CA PRO A 39 -17.74 -2.71 -2.27
C PRO A 39 -16.80 -2.63 -3.49
N SER A 40 -16.43 -1.41 -3.90
CA SER A 40 -15.57 -1.10 -5.04
C SER A 40 -14.57 -0.02 -4.69
N TRP A 41 -13.63 0.23 -5.61
CA TRP A 41 -12.54 1.18 -5.37
C TRP A 41 -13.02 2.63 -5.44
N ARG A 42 -12.55 3.46 -4.51
CA ARG A 42 -12.62 4.92 -4.61
C ARG A 42 -11.28 5.47 -5.08
N LEU A 43 -11.27 6.26 -6.13
CA LEU A 43 -10.15 7.13 -6.53
C LEU A 43 -10.38 8.53 -5.94
N SER A 44 -9.34 9.14 -5.37
CA SER A 44 -9.31 10.51 -4.83
C SER A 44 -7.92 11.12 -5.09
N ASP A 45 -7.72 12.37 -4.65
CA ASP A 45 -6.46 13.11 -4.76
C ASP A 45 -5.99 13.20 -6.22
N THR A 46 -6.95 13.48 -7.10
CA THR A 46 -6.81 13.44 -8.55
C THR A 46 -7.53 14.63 -9.18
N THR A 47 -7.14 14.97 -10.40
CA THR A 47 -7.81 15.98 -11.23
C THR A 47 -9.14 15.46 -11.80
N ALA A 48 -10.04 16.37 -12.20
CA ALA A 48 -11.30 16.04 -12.87
C ALA A 48 -11.12 15.26 -14.18
N GLU A 49 -10.09 15.59 -14.95
CA GLU A 49 -9.76 14.96 -16.23
C GLU A 49 -9.38 13.49 -16.01
N THR A 50 -8.42 13.23 -15.12
CA THR A 50 -8.02 11.87 -14.72
C THR A 50 -9.18 11.06 -14.16
N ALA A 51 -9.99 11.62 -13.26
CA ALA A 51 -11.14 10.91 -12.71
C ALA A 51 -12.15 10.53 -13.80
N SER A 52 -12.40 11.43 -14.76
CA SER A 52 -13.29 11.16 -15.89
C SER A 52 -12.73 10.07 -16.81
N ALA A 53 -11.44 10.10 -17.10
CA ALA A 53 -10.78 9.08 -17.91
C ALA A 53 -10.79 7.70 -17.22
N VAL A 54 -10.51 7.65 -15.91
CA VAL A 54 -10.62 6.40 -15.14
C VAL A 54 -12.07 5.90 -15.08
N ALA A 55 -13.06 6.78 -15.01
CA ALA A 55 -14.47 6.40 -15.05
C ALA A 55 -14.88 5.74 -16.38
N LEU A 56 -14.25 6.11 -17.51
CA LEU A 56 -14.47 5.43 -18.80
C LEU A 56 -13.94 3.99 -18.79
N VAL A 57 -12.84 3.74 -18.09
CA VAL A 57 -12.18 2.42 -18.01
C VAL A 57 -12.84 1.51 -16.98
N LEU A 58 -13.10 2.02 -15.77
CA LEU A 58 -13.53 1.23 -14.61
C LEU A 58 -15.00 1.43 -14.23
N GLY A 59 -15.71 2.27 -14.99
CA GLY A 59 -17.06 2.71 -14.68
C GLY A 59 -17.13 3.61 -13.44
N GLY A 60 -18.32 4.11 -13.16
CA GLY A 60 -18.61 4.99 -12.03
C GLY A 60 -19.00 6.39 -12.51
N LEU A 61 -19.17 7.30 -11.57
CA LEU A 61 -19.46 8.72 -11.85
C LEU A 61 -18.54 9.56 -10.96
N PRO A 62 -17.68 10.41 -11.55
CA PRO A 62 -16.88 11.35 -10.79
C PRO A 62 -17.76 12.39 -10.08
N THR A 63 -17.39 12.71 -8.84
CA THR A 63 -17.83 13.89 -8.10
C THR A 63 -16.70 14.89 -8.13
N LEU A 64 -17.00 16.17 -8.37
CA LEU A 64 -16.02 17.24 -8.48
C LEU A 64 -16.17 18.19 -7.29
N ASP A 65 -15.04 18.63 -6.73
CA ASP A 65 -14.99 19.62 -5.65
C ASP A 65 -13.72 20.47 -5.79
N ASP A 66 -13.87 21.77 -6.07
CA ASP A 66 -12.79 22.78 -6.15
C ASP A 66 -11.43 22.28 -6.70
N GLY A 67 -11.45 21.73 -7.92
CA GLY A 67 -10.24 21.28 -8.64
C GLY A 67 -9.72 19.90 -8.23
N GLN A 68 -10.39 19.23 -7.30
CA GLN A 68 -10.21 17.82 -6.98
C GLN A 68 -11.41 17.00 -7.47
N ALA A 69 -11.18 15.71 -7.70
CA ALA A 69 -12.22 14.79 -8.08
C ALA A 69 -12.15 13.50 -7.27
N ASP A 70 -13.33 12.98 -6.95
CA ASP A 70 -13.56 11.70 -6.33
C ASP A 70 -14.30 10.79 -7.33
N LEU A 71 -13.96 9.51 -7.39
CA LEU A 71 -14.67 8.54 -8.21
C LEU A 71 -14.84 7.25 -7.42
N VAL A 72 -16.08 6.79 -7.22
CA VAL A 72 -16.33 5.40 -6.83
C VAL A 72 -16.56 4.60 -8.10
N THR A 73 -15.64 3.67 -8.37
CA THR A 73 -15.66 2.80 -9.54
C THR A 73 -16.80 1.77 -9.46
N ARG A 74 -17.17 1.15 -10.59
CA ARG A 74 -18.12 0.00 -10.59
C ARG A 74 -17.42 -1.33 -10.30
N SER A 75 -16.12 -1.42 -10.58
CA SER A 75 -15.34 -2.64 -10.41
C SER A 75 -14.73 -2.74 -9.00
N ALA A 76 -14.80 -3.94 -8.40
CA ALA A 76 -14.01 -4.28 -7.22
C ALA A 76 -12.57 -4.73 -7.57
N VAL A 77 -12.22 -4.75 -8.86
CA VAL A 77 -10.96 -5.26 -9.38
C VAL A 77 -10.31 -4.21 -10.28
N LEU A 78 -9.04 -3.93 -10.04
CA LEU A 78 -8.19 -3.11 -10.88
C LEU A 78 -7.18 -4.03 -11.58
N PRO A 79 -7.17 -4.09 -12.92
CA PRO A 79 -6.06 -4.66 -13.65
C PRO A 79 -4.92 -3.63 -13.64
N VAL A 80 -3.79 -3.99 -13.03
CA VAL A 80 -2.69 -3.07 -12.77
C VAL A 80 -1.38 -3.59 -13.37
N VAL A 81 -0.48 -2.68 -13.68
CA VAL A 81 0.87 -3.00 -14.13
C VAL A 81 1.87 -2.55 -13.07
N LEU A 82 2.72 -3.48 -12.66
CA LEU A 82 3.86 -3.24 -11.77
C LEU A 82 5.14 -3.37 -12.59
N ASP A 83 6.01 -2.35 -12.53
CA ASP A 83 7.21 -2.25 -13.36
C ASP A 83 8.46 -2.81 -12.69
N SER A 84 8.42 -3.00 -11.37
CA SER A 84 9.58 -3.42 -10.58
C SER A 84 9.17 -3.91 -9.19
N PRO A 85 10.04 -4.65 -8.47
CA PRO A 85 9.83 -4.95 -7.06
C PRO A 85 9.71 -3.70 -6.17
N ALA A 86 10.25 -2.56 -6.59
CA ALA A 86 10.16 -1.29 -5.88
C ALA A 86 8.77 -0.65 -5.95
N ALA A 87 7.93 -1.08 -6.90
CA ALA A 87 6.52 -0.70 -6.98
C ALA A 87 5.69 -1.18 -5.78
N VAL A 88 6.23 -2.12 -4.99
CA VAL A 88 5.61 -2.66 -3.78
C VAL A 88 6.56 -2.44 -2.60
N SER A 89 6.11 -1.71 -1.60
CA SER A 89 6.84 -1.53 -0.35
C SER A 89 5.97 -1.86 0.85
N THR A 90 6.57 -2.45 1.88
CA THR A 90 5.93 -2.66 3.18
C THR A 90 6.89 -2.17 4.25
N GLU A 91 6.47 -1.14 4.98
CA GLU A 91 7.15 -0.64 6.16
C GLU A 91 6.34 -1.02 7.40
N LEU A 92 6.94 -0.98 8.58
CA LEU A 92 6.27 -1.18 9.85
C LEU A 92 6.24 0.13 10.62
N ARG A 93 5.05 0.57 11.02
CA ARG A 93 4.87 1.83 11.76
C ARG A 93 4.04 1.65 13.02
N LEU A 94 4.47 2.28 14.11
CA LEU A 94 3.69 2.44 15.34
C LEU A 94 3.34 3.91 15.50
N TRP A 95 2.05 4.22 15.49
CA TRP A 95 1.56 5.57 15.75
C TRP A 95 1.06 5.65 17.19
N GLY A 96 1.58 6.62 17.93
CA GLY A 96 1.11 6.98 19.27
C GLY A 96 0.38 8.33 19.27
N PRO A 97 -0.09 8.78 20.44
CA PRO A 97 -0.83 10.04 20.56
C PRO A 97 -0.04 11.28 20.11
N LYS A 98 1.30 11.23 20.20
CA LYS A 98 2.21 12.33 19.83
C LYS A 98 2.82 12.19 18.42
N GLY A 99 2.35 11.22 17.63
CA GLY A 99 2.86 10.95 16.28
C GLY A 99 3.57 9.62 16.15
N LEU A 100 4.50 9.53 15.19
CA LEU A 100 5.21 8.29 14.84
C LEU A 100 6.19 7.91 15.97
N VAL A 101 5.95 6.77 16.60
CA VAL A 101 6.76 6.24 17.71
C VAL A 101 7.83 5.26 17.21
N HIS A 102 7.51 4.50 16.17
CA HIS A 102 8.41 3.48 15.63
C HIS A 102 8.24 3.39 14.11
N HIS A 103 9.35 3.27 13.39
CA HIS A 103 9.35 3.07 11.95
C HIS A 103 10.53 2.20 11.52
N CYS A 104 10.24 1.02 10.99
CA CYS A 104 11.25 0.02 10.63
C CYS A 104 10.80 -0.83 9.42
N ASP A 105 11.68 -1.67 8.91
CA ASP A 105 11.36 -2.71 7.91
C ASP A 105 11.11 -4.10 8.56
N GLY A 106 11.04 -4.14 9.91
CA GLY A 106 10.96 -5.36 10.70
C GLY A 106 12.32 -5.91 11.16
N THR A 107 13.41 -5.35 10.65
CA THR A 107 14.79 -5.67 11.04
C THR A 107 15.51 -4.42 11.56
N LEU A 108 15.51 -3.35 10.77
CA LEU A 108 16.24 -2.12 11.02
C LEU A 108 15.29 -0.91 11.07
N PHE A 109 15.65 0.09 11.86
CA PHE A 109 14.97 1.37 11.86
C PHE A 109 15.08 2.06 10.48
N LEU A 110 13.97 2.59 10.01
CA LEU A 110 13.88 3.46 8.85
C LEU A 110 13.78 4.93 9.26
N SER A 111 13.27 5.23 10.46
CA SER A 111 13.37 6.55 11.07
C SER A 111 13.22 6.45 12.59
N PRO A 112 13.67 7.44 13.38
CA PRO A 112 14.31 8.70 13.00
C PRO A 112 15.72 8.53 12.40
N SER A 113 16.27 9.58 11.80
CA SER A 113 17.53 9.52 11.02
C SER A 113 18.73 9.07 11.85
N ASP A 114 18.78 9.43 13.13
CA ASP A 114 19.81 9.07 14.10
C ASP A 114 19.79 7.59 14.51
N LEU A 115 18.65 6.91 14.34
CA LEU A 115 18.51 5.47 14.57
C LEU A 115 18.51 4.66 13.27
N ARG A 116 18.45 5.30 12.10
CA ARG A 116 18.32 4.61 10.81
C ARG A 116 19.43 3.57 10.62
N GLY A 117 19.04 2.36 10.21
CA GLY A 117 19.96 1.23 10.01
C GLY A 117 20.35 0.49 11.30
N MET A 118 19.96 0.96 12.49
CA MET A 118 20.13 0.22 13.74
C MET A 118 19.05 -0.85 13.90
N PRO A 119 19.33 -1.96 14.62
CA PRO A 119 18.32 -2.98 14.92
C PRO A 119 17.08 -2.38 15.59
N CYS A 120 15.90 -2.68 15.06
CA CYS A 120 14.66 -2.06 15.54
C CYS A 120 14.13 -2.66 16.84
N GLY A 121 14.55 -3.87 17.20
CA GLY A 121 14.06 -4.57 18.40
C GLY A 121 12.61 -5.08 18.29
N CYS A 122 12.00 -5.04 17.10
CA CYS A 122 10.71 -5.68 16.89
C CYS A 122 10.79 -7.19 17.11
N PRO A 123 9.74 -7.82 17.66
CA PRO A 123 9.67 -9.27 17.73
C PRO A 123 9.88 -9.89 16.36
N VAL A 124 10.66 -10.96 16.25
CA VAL A 124 10.95 -11.64 14.97
C VAL A 124 9.69 -12.33 14.42
N SER A 125 8.85 -12.86 15.31
CA SER A 125 7.61 -13.54 14.96
C SER A 125 6.56 -12.55 14.44
N ALA A 126 6.09 -12.77 13.22
CA ALA A 126 5.06 -11.95 12.63
C ALA A 126 3.70 -12.09 13.34
N GLY A 127 3.43 -13.23 13.98
CA GLY A 127 2.23 -13.46 14.79
C GLY A 127 2.29 -12.68 16.11
N GLU A 128 3.45 -12.69 16.76
CA GLU A 128 3.69 -11.92 17.99
C GLU A 128 3.59 -10.41 17.74
N ARG A 129 4.22 -9.92 16.67
CA ARG A 129 4.09 -8.52 16.23
C ARG A 129 2.62 -8.14 16.05
N SER A 130 1.83 -8.96 15.36
CA SER A 130 0.40 -8.71 15.15
C SER A 130 -0.40 -8.73 16.46
N ALA A 131 -0.07 -9.59 17.41
CA ALA A 131 -0.75 -9.63 18.72
C ALA A 131 -0.46 -8.37 19.55
N LEU A 132 0.79 -7.90 19.56
CA LEU A 132 1.19 -6.67 20.25
C LEU A 132 0.66 -5.42 19.55
N ALA A 133 0.63 -5.39 18.21
CA ALA A 133 0.10 -4.28 17.43
C ALA A 133 -1.39 -4.01 17.72
N LYS A 134 -2.19 -5.07 17.93
CA LYS A 134 -3.60 -4.94 18.37
C LYS A 134 -3.76 -4.20 19.71
N ARG A 135 -2.69 -4.15 20.52
CA ARG A 135 -2.62 -3.45 21.81
C ARG A 135 -1.81 -2.16 21.72
N LEU A 136 -1.46 -1.71 20.51
CA LEU A 136 -0.61 -0.55 20.24
C LEU A 136 0.80 -0.65 20.88
N GLN A 137 1.33 -1.88 20.98
CA GLN A 137 2.64 -2.18 21.60
C GLN A 137 3.71 -2.62 20.60
N ALA A 138 3.36 -2.79 19.32
CA ALA A 138 4.28 -3.10 18.25
C ALA A 138 3.82 -2.42 16.95
N PRO A 139 4.74 -2.12 16.02
CA PRO A 139 4.37 -1.51 14.76
C PRO A 139 3.53 -2.45 13.89
N GLN A 140 2.60 -1.86 13.14
CA GLN A 140 1.76 -2.53 12.15
C GLN A 140 2.30 -2.29 10.74
N PRO A 141 2.04 -3.19 9.77
CA PRO A 141 2.45 -2.94 8.40
C PRO A 141 1.74 -1.71 7.83
N GLU A 142 2.44 -0.99 6.96
CA GLU A 142 1.90 -0.02 6.01
C GLU A 142 2.44 -0.41 4.64
N THR A 143 1.59 -1.01 3.82
CA THR A 143 1.95 -1.49 2.48
C THR A 143 1.50 -0.47 1.44
N THR A 144 2.43 -0.07 0.59
CA THR A 144 2.19 0.83 -0.55
C THR A 144 2.40 0.07 -1.85
N VAL A 145 1.47 0.21 -2.78
CA VAL A 145 1.60 -0.29 -4.15
C VAL A 145 1.44 0.89 -5.10
N SER A 146 2.47 1.14 -5.91
CA SER A 146 2.46 2.12 -6.99
C SER A 146 2.31 1.41 -8.32
N PHE A 147 1.38 1.83 -9.16
CA PHE A 147 1.02 1.06 -10.36
C PHE A 147 0.49 1.94 -11.49
N ARG A 148 0.43 1.39 -12.70
CA ARG A 148 -0.36 1.93 -13.82
C ARG A 148 -1.59 1.06 -14.03
N LEU A 149 -2.66 1.59 -14.65
CA LEU A 149 -3.78 0.76 -15.08
C LEU A 149 -3.38 -0.02 -16.34
N ALA A 150 -3.63 -1.33 -16.35
CA ALA A 150 -3.29 -2.17 -17.49
C ALA A 150 -4.10 -1.74 -18.73
N GLY A 151 -3.43 -1.67 -19.88
CA GLY A 151 -4.01 -1.17 -21.13
C GLY A 151 -4.18 0.35 -21.22
N HIS A 152 -3.91 1.09 -20.13
CA HIS A 152 -4.10 2.54 -20.04
C HIS A 152 -2.93 3.25 -19.32
N PRO A 153 -1.67 3.05 -19.77
CA PRO A 153 -0.50 3.66 -19.11
C PRO A 153 -0.48 5.19 -19.19
N GLU A 154 -1.17 5.80 -20.16
CA GLU A 154 -1.32 7.24 -20.35
C GLU A 154 -2.05 7.95 -19.21
N LEU A 155 -2.84 7.21 -18.42
CA LEU A 155 -3.54 7.74 -17.24
C LEU A 155 -2.62 8.03 -16.06
N GLY A 156 -1.34 7.69 -16.18
CA GLY A 156 -0.31 7.98 -15.19
C GLY A 156 -0.16 6.90 -14.12
N ARG A 157 0.52 7.27 -13.03
CA ARG A 157 0.85 6.36 -11.93
C ARG A 157 -0.12 6.60 -10.77
N PHE A 158 -0.74 5.54 -10.31
CA PHE A 158 -1.63 5.52 -9.15
C PHE A 158 -0.94 4.89 -7.96
N GLU A 159 -1.52 5.11 -6.79
CA GLU A 159 -1.04 4.52 -5.55
C GLU A 159 -2.20 3.95 -4.72
N PHE A 160 -1.95 2.84 -4.04
CA PHE A 160 -2.81 2.32 -2.99
C PHE A 160 -1.98 2.07 -1.73
N ARG A 161 -2.51 2.48 -0.57
CA ARG A 161 -1.89 2.22 0.74
C ARG A 161 -2.85 1.47 1.65
N SER A 162 -2.34 0.49 2.39
CA SER A 162 -3.13 -0.26 3.36
C SER A 162 -2.33 -0.67 4.59
N PRO A 163 -2.91 -0.54 5.80
CA PRO A 163 -2.36 -1.15 7.00
C PRO A 163 -2.74 -2.63 7.17
N SER A 164 -3.49 -3.20 6.21
CA SER A 164 -3.98 -4.57 6.28
C SER A 164 -2.84 -5.58 6.25
N ARG A 165 -2.79 -6.47 7.24
CA ARG A 165 -1.83 -7.57 7.26
C ARG A 165 -2.07 -8.57 6.12
N LEU A 166 -3.33 -8.90 5.84
CA LEU A 166 -3.69 -9.77 4.71
C LEU A 166 -3.18 -9.22 3.38
N PHE A 167 -3.24 -7.90 3.22
CA PHE A 167 -2.70 -7.24 2.03
C PHE A 167 -1.18 -7.29 1.99
N ALA A 168 -0.51 -6.98 3.10
CA ALA A 168 0.94 -7.05 3.21
C ALA A 168 1.47 -8.44 2.84
N ASP A 169 0.81 -9.51 3.30
CA ASP A 169 1.20 -10.88 2.98
C ASP A 169 1.05 -11.16 1.47
N SER A 170 -0.08 -10.77 0.84
CA SER A 170 -0.28 -10.92 -0.62
C SER A 170 0.68 -10.07 -1.46
N ALA A 171 1.00 -8.87 -0.98
CA ALA A 171 1.92 -7.96 -1.65
C ALA A 171 3.37 -8.45 -1.58
N ALA A 172 3.78 -9.03 -0.46
CA ALA A 172 5.09 -9.66 -0.30
C ALA A 172 5.26 -10.84 -1.27
N GLU A 173 4.22 -11.66 -1.44
CA GLU A 173 4.22 -12.75 -2.43
C GLU A 173 4.45 -12.21 -3.84
N VAL A 174 3.66 -11.22 -4.27
CA VAL A 174 3.82 -10.62 -5.62
C VAL A 174 5.18 -9.96 -5.78
N ARG A 175 5.64 -9.19 -4.78
CA ARG A 175 6.97 -8.57 -4.79
C ARG A 175 8.10 -9.58 -4.99
N SER A 176 8.02 -10.75 -4.32
CA SER A 176 9.03 -11.80 -4.46
C SER A 176 9.11 -12.35 -5.90
N ARG A 177 7.96 -12.44 -6.58
CA ARG A 177 7.88 -12.87 -7.98
C ARG A 177 8.41 -11.82 -8.95
N LEU A 178 8.27 -10.53 -8.62
CA LEU A 178 8.82 -9.43 -9.42
C LEU A 178 10.36 -9.40 -9.43
N VAL A 179 11.04 -9.93 -8.41
CA VAL A 179 12.53 -9.87 -8.31
C VAL A 179 13.22 -10.60 -9.48
N GLY A 180 12.57 -11.60 -10.06
CA GLY A 180 13.07 -12.33 -11.23
C GLY A 180 12.37 -12.00 -12.55
N ALA A 181 11.37 -11.12 -12.54
CA ALA A 181 10.61 -10.77 -13.74
C ALA A 181 11.36 -9.71 -14.57
N THR A 182 11.41 -9.90 -15.88
CA THR A 182 11.92 -8.89 -16.81
C THR A 182 10.75 -8.09 -17.38
N GLY A 183 10.65 -6.82 -16.97
CA GLY A 183 9.68 -5.86 -17.52
C GLY A 183 8.35 -5.79 -16.76
N ASP A 184 7.38 -5.14 -17.40
CA ASP A 184 6.05 -4.88 -16.85
C ASP A 184 5.31 -6.19 -16.55
N THR A 185 4.84 -6.34 -15.32
CA THR A 185 4.04 -7.48 -14.88
C THR A 185 2.59 -7.04 -14.67
N ILE A 186 1.66 -7.74 -15.33
CA ILE A 186 0.22 -7.55 -15.12
C ILE A 186 -0.19 -8.27 -13.84
N CYS A 187 -0.87 -7.51 -12.98
CA CYS A 187 -1.36 -7.96 -11.69
C CYS A 187 -2.82 -7.58 -11.53
N ARG A 188 -3.49 -8.23 -10.59
CA ARG A 188 -4.85 -7.95 -10.16
C ARG A 188 -4.84 -7.38 -8.74
N LEU A 189 -5.34 -6.16 -8.59
CA LEU A 189 -5.58 -5.53 -7.28
C LEU A 189 -7.09 -5.51 -7.00
N ALA A 190 -7.55 -6.29 -6.02
CA ALA A 190 -8.97 -6.58 -5.82
C ALA A 190 -9.47 -6.35 -4.39
N LEU A 191 -10.76 -6.03 -4.24
CA LEU A 191 -11.49 -5.99 -2.98
C LEU A 191 -12.33 -7.27 -2.81
N GLU A 192 -11.82 -8.22 -2.01
CA GLU A 192 -12.47 -9.51 -1.78
C GLU A 192 -13.35 -9.44 -0.53
N LEU A 193 -14.56 -10.02 -0.59
CA LEU A 193 -15.41 -10.15 0.60
C LEU A 193 -14.82 -11.24 1.48
N VAL A 194 -14.42 -10.88 2.69
CA VAL A 194 -13.93 -11.79 3.70
C VAL A 194 -14.94 -11.80 4.84
N THR A 195 -15.41 -13.00 5.19
CA THR A 195 -16.29 -13.22 6.33
C THR A 195 -15.51 -14.00 7.38
N VAL A 196 -15.45 -13.46 8.60
CA VAL A 196 -14.78 -14.10 9.74
C VAL A 196 -15.77 -14.27 10.89
N LEU A 197 -15.66 -15.39 11.59
CA LEU A 197 -16.33 -15.57 12.87
C LEU A 197 -15.52 -14.86 13.96
N VAL A 198 -16.13 -13.88 14.62
CA VAL A 198 -15.51 -13.20 15.75
C VAL A 198 -15.81 -13.92 17.06
N SER A 199 -14.98 -13.69 18.09
CA SER A 199 -15.20 -14.22 19.42
C SER A 199 -16.61 -13.86 19.91
N GLY A 200 -17.43 -14.87 20.21
CA GLY A 200 -18.86 -14.71 20.53
C GLY A 200 -19.81 -15.24 19.44
N GLY A 201 -19.29 -15.75 18.31
CA GLY A 201 -20.08 -16.43 17.28
C GLY A 201 -20.76 -15.50 16.27
N ALA A 202 -20.54 -14.18 16.35
CA ALA A 202 -21.00 -13.25 15.34
C ALA A 202 -20.15 -13.34 14.06
N GLU A 203 -20.77 -13.17 12.90
CA GLU A 203 -20.06 -13.00 11.63
C GLU A 203 -19.73 -11.53 11.39
N LEU A 204 -18.46 -11.28 11.06
CA LEU A 204 -17.98 -9.99 10.58
C LEU A 204 -17.58 -10.15 9.12
N SER A 205 -18.28 -9.44 8.23
CA SER A 205 -17.93 -9.37 6.81
C SER A 205 -17.31 -8.02 6.46
N PHE A 206 -16.20 -8.02 5.75
CA PHE A 206 -15.52 -6.81 5.29
C PHE A 206 -14.83 -7.03 3.94
N ARG A 207 -14.49 -5.94 3.24
CA ARG A 207 -13.76 -5.99 1.97
C ARG A 207 -12.27 -5.88 2.21
N ALA A 208 -11.53 -6.95 1.98
CA ALA A 208 -10.09 -7.01 2.12
C ALA A 208 -9.40 -6.75 0.77
N PRO A 209 -8.44 -5.81 0.70
CA PRO A 209 -7.63 -5.65 -0.49
C PRO A 209 -6.67 -6.84 -0.66
N ARG A 210 -6.48 -7.31 -1.89
CA ARG A 210 -5.57 -8.39 -2.26
C ARG A 210 -4.84 -8.06 -3.57
N LEU A 211 -3.53 -8.30 -3.60
CA LEU A 211 -2.71 -8.22 -4.81
C LEU A 211 -2.34 -9.64 -5.28
N ALA A 212 -2.47 -9.90 -6.57
CA ALA A 212 -2.07 -11.17 -7.19
C ALA A 212 -1.48 -10.93 -8.58
N ILE A 213 -0.63 -11.83 -9.07
CA ILE A 213 -0.24 -11.86 -10.49
C ILE A 213 -1.41 -12.50 -11.26
N ASP A 214 -1.68 -11.97 -12.46
CA ASP A 214 -2.68 -12.52 -13.39
C ASP A 214 -2.06 -13.60 -14.30
#